data_AF-A0A0N8HBG3-F1
#
_entry.id   AF-A0A0N8HBG3-F1
#
_cell.length_a   1.000
_cell.length_b   1.000
_cell.length_c   1.000
_cell.angle_alpha   90.00
_cell.angle_beta   90.00
_cell.angle_gamma   90.00
#
_symmetry.space_group_name_H-M   'P 1'
#
loop_
_entity.id
_entity.type
_entity.pdbx_description
1 polymer ?
#
loop_
_entity_poly.entity_id
_entity_poly.type
_entity_poly.pdbx_seq_one_letter_code
_entity_poly.pdbx_strand_id
1 'polypeptide(L)'
;MPYVMVSRTGAKPKEIFLPWSRVMATGIDTLVRQQLVKTGVTAVELVDDARSRVAVVEKPVAVARAQRRAVLGYAAAELRQC
;
A
#
# COMPACT_ATOMS: atom_id res chain seq x y z
N MET A 1 18.07 5.99 -11.39
CA MET A 1 17.91 5.26 -10.11
C MET A 1 16.41 5.19 -9.82
N PRO A 2 15.75 4.03 -9.95
CA PRO A 2 14.32 3.89 -9.69
C PRO A 2 14.05 3.79 -8.19
N TYR A 3 12.95 4.39 -7.74
CA TYR A 3 12.45 4.14 -6.39
C TYR A 3 11.69 2.82 -6.34
N VAL A 4 11.71 2.15 -5.19
CA VAL A 4 10.89 0.96 -4.94
C VAL A 4 9.87 1.30 -3.89
N MET A 5 8.59 1.20 -4.26
CA MET A 5 7.49 1.34 -3.33
C MET A 5 7.05 -0.05 -2.86
N VAL A 6 7.15 -0.28 -1.56
CA VAL A 6 6.80 -1.55 -0.91
C VAL A 6 5.47 -1.38 -0.21
N SER A 7 4.43 -2.06 -0.70
CA SER A 7 3.11 -2.09 -0.07
C SER A 7 2.94 -3.35 0.75
N ARG A 8 2.67 -3.23 2.04
CA ARG A 8 2.37 -4.38 2.91
C ARG A 8 0.87 -4.64 2.94
N THR A 9 0.47 -5.79 2.42
CA THR A 9 -0.91 -6.32 2.43
C THR A 9 -0.90 -7.67 3.13
N GLY A 10 -1.15 -7.69 4.44
CA GLY A 10 -1.25 -8.94 5.21
C GLY A 10 0.04 -9.77 5.23
N ALA A 11 0.21 -10.70 4.27
CA ALA A 11 1.20 -11.77 4.33
C ALA A 11 2.44 -11.58 3.43
N LYS A 12 2.35 -10.81 2.33
CA LYS A 12 3.53 -10.52 1.47
C LYS A 12 3.60 -9.05 1.06
N PRO A 13 4.78 -8.42 1.19
CA PRO A 13 5.01 -7.11 0.61
C PRO A 13 4.99 -7.20 -0.92
N LYS A 14 4.38 -6.19 -1.56
CA LYS A 14 4.41 -5.99 -3.01
C LYS A 14 5.35 -4.85 -3.32
N GLU A 15 6.36 -5.12 -4.13
CA GLU A 15 7.31 -4.12 -4.62
C GLU A 15 6.84 -3.56 -5.97
N ILE A 16 6.92 -2.25 -6.13
CA ILE A 16 6.60 -1.53 -7.35
C ILE A 16 7.76 -0.60 -7.67
N PHE A 17 8.39 -0.80 -8.82
CA PHE A 17 9.45 0.07 -9.31
C PHE A 17 8.85 1.33 -9.93
N LEU A 18 9.35 2.49 -9.50
CA LEU A 18 8.90 3.81 -9.93
C LEU A 18 10.07 4.58 -10.53
N PRO A 19 9.92 5.13 -11.75
CA PRO A 19 10.95 5.98 -12.32
C PRO A 19 11.03 7.31 -11.56
N TRP A 20 12.24 7.86 -11.45
CA TRP A 20 12.51 9.12 -10.75
C TRP A 20 11.63 10.28 -11.23
N SER A 21 11.43 10.40 -12.55
CA SER A 21 10.57 11.41 -13.16
C SER A 21 9.15 11.40 -12.61
N ARG A 22 8.59 10.20 -12.39
CA ARG A 22 7.25 10.04 -11.80
C ARG A 22 7.24 10.43 -10.32
N VAL A 23 8.27 10.05 -9.57
CA VAL A 23 8.36 10.39 -8.14
C VAL A 23 8.48 11.90 -7.94
N MET A 24 9.28 12.58 -8.76
CA MET A 24 9.39 14.04 -8.72
C MET A 24 8.11 14.74 -9.16
N ALA A 25 7.46 14.26 -10.23
CA ALA A 25 6.23 14.89 -10.75
C ALA A 25 5.04 14.77 -9.78
N THR A 26 4.94 13.65 -9.05
CA THR A 26 3.81 13.40 -8.12
C THR A 26 4.11 13.79 -6.67
N GLY A 27 5.38 13.71 -6.27
CA GLY A 27 5.83 13.87 -4.89
C GLY A 27 5.69 12.57 -4.07
N ILE A 28 6.62 12.40 -3.13
CA ILE A 28 6.74 11.20 -2.28
C ILE A 28 5.50 11.01 -1.39
N ASP A 29 5.06 12.06 -0.70
CA ASP A 29 3.90 11.98 0.22
C ASP A 29 2.61 11.59 -0.52
N THR A 30 2.36 12.20 -1.69
CA THR A 30 1.21 11.88 -2.54
C THR A 30 1.22 10.42 -2.97
N LEU A 31 2.36 9.90 -3.45
CA LEU A 31 2.50 8.52 -3.89
C LEU A 31 2.22 7.53 -2.75
N VAL A 32 2.82 7.79 -1.59
CA VAL A 32 2.66 6.94 -0.42
C VAL A 32 1.20 6.95 0.05
N ARG A 33 0.54 8.11 0.13
CA ARG A 33 -0.88 8.21 0.52
C ARG A 33 -1.82 7.55 -0.48
N GLN A 34 -1.63 7.74 -1.79
CA GLN A 34 -2.44 7.09 -2.82
C GLN A 34 -2.37 5.57 -2.71
N GLN A 35 -1.18 5.03 -2.46
CA GLN A 35 -0.99 3.61 -2.28
C GLN A 35 -1.59 3.13 -0.95
N LEU A 36 -1.48 3.94 0.10
CA LEU A 36 -2.05 3.64 1.41
C LEU A 36 -3.57 3.52 1.33
N VAL A 37 -4.28 4.36 0.57
CA VAL A 37 -5.75 4.31 0.45
C VAL A 37 -6.26 2.99 -0.12
N LYS A 38 -5.43 2.23 -0.87
CA LYS A 38 -5.82 0.94 -1.44
C LYS A 38 -6.27 -0.05 -0.36
N THR A 39 -7.31 -0.81 -0.69
CA THR A 39 -7.90 -1.81 0.19
C THR A 39 -6.88 -2.88 0.58
N GLY A 40 -6.81 -3.20 1.86
CA GLY A 40 -5.91 -4.23 2.39
C GLY A 40 -4.46 -3.78 2.59
N VAL A 41 -4.05 -2.61 2.08
CA VAL A 41 -2.73 -2.04 2.35
C VAL A 41 -2.71 -1.49 3.77
N THR A 42 -1.77 -1.96 4.58
CA THR A 42 -1.60 -1.56 5.99
C THR A 42 -0.40 -0.65 6.20
N ALA A 43 0.62 -0.77 5.36
CA ALA A 43 1.79 0.10 5.38
C ALA A 43 2.35 0.26 3.96
N VAL A 44 2.97 1.40 3.71
CA VAL A 44 3.69 1.70 2.48
C VAL A 44 5.05 2.26 2.84
N GLU A 45 6.10 1.69 2.25
CA GLU A 45 7.46 2.16 2.36
C GLU A 45 7.94 2.60 0.98
N LEU A 46 8.68 3.70 0.92
CA LEU A 46 9.42 4.11 -0.27
C LEU A 46 10.91 3.97 0.04
N VAL A 47 11.61 3.21 -0.79
CA VAL A 47 13.06 3.05 -0.71
C VAL A 47 13.72 3.50 -2.01
N ASP A 48 14.95 3.97 -1.92
CA ASP A 48 15.80 4.18 -3.10
C ASP A 48 16.34 2.84 -3.63
N ASP A 49 17.13 2.91 -4.70
CA ASP A 49 17.77 1.74 -5.32
C ASP A 49 18.90 1.11 -4.48
N ALA A 50 19.45 1.85 -3.51
CA ALA A 50 20.33 1.32 -2.48
C ALA A 50 19.56 0.66 -1.31
N ARG A 51 18.22 0.59 -1.40
CA ARG A 51 17.30 0.14 -0.34
C ARG A 51 17.35 1.01 0.93
N SER A 52 17.83 2.24 0.83
CA SER A 52 17.71 3.23 1.90
C SER A 52 16.24 3.61 2.05
N ARG A 53 15.75 3.64 3.29
CA ARG A 53 14.36 4.05 3.55
C ARG A 53 14.23 5.56 3.43
N VAL A 54 13.34 5.97 2.54
CA VAL A 54 13.07 7.38 2.22
C VAL A 54 11.79 7.84 2.92
N ALA A 55 10.76 7.01 2.94
CA ALA A 55 9.51 7.28 3.65
C ALA A 55 8.84 5.99 4.11
N VAL A 56 8.17 6.02 5.26
CA VAL A 56 7.34 4.94 5.78
C VAL A 56 6.06 5.54 6.34
N VAL A 57 4.91 5.04 5.88
CA VAL A 57 3.60 5.44 6.40
C VAL A 57 2.75 4.21 6.65
N GLU A 58 2.18 4.13 7.84
CA GLU A 58 1.32 3.05 8.28
C GLU A 58 -0.12 3.53 8.47
N LYS A 59 -1.10 2.67 8.16
CA LYS A 59 -2.49 2.95 8.50
C LYS A 59 -2.72 2.74 9.99
N PRO A 60 -3.57 3.56 10.63
CA PRO A 60 -4.06 3.27 11.97
C PRO A 60 -4.72 1.88 12.02
N VAL A 61 -4.39 1.10 13.04
CA VAL A 61 -4.84 -0.31 13.21
C VAL A 61 -6.36 -0.44 13.16
N ALA A 62 -7.10 0.54 13.71
CA ALA A 62 -8.56 0.56 13.68
C ALA A 62 -9.13 0.59 12.25
N VAL A 63 -8.55 1.41 11.37
CA VAL A 63 -8.96 1.55 9.96
C VAL A 63 -8.62 0.28 9.17
N ALA A 64 -7.43 -0.28 9.40
CA ALA A 64 -7.01 -1.51 8.75
C ALA A 64 -7.93 -2.70 9.10
N ARG A 65 -8.35 -2.82 10.36
CA ARG A 65 -9.26 -3.88 10.83
C ARG A 65 -10.66 -3.73 10.26
N ALA A 66 -11.19 -2.51 10.17
CA ALA A 66 -12.50 -2.22 9.59
C ALA A 66 -12.56 -2.61 8.11
N GLN A 67 -11.56 -2.20 7.31
CA GLN A 67 -11.48 -2.56 5.89
C GLN A 67 -11.38 -4.07 5.67
N ARG A 68 -10.60 -4.77 6.49
CA ARG A 68 -10.45 -6.23 6.40
C ARG A 68 -11.76 -6.96 6.68
N ARG A 69 -12.55 -6.49 7.65
CA ARG A 69 -13.89 -7.01 7.92
C ARG A 69 -14.86 -6.76 6.77
N ALA A 70 -14.82 -5.57 6.15
CA ALA A 70 -15.66 -5.26 5.01
C ALA A 70 -15.39 -6.18 3.81
N VAL A 71 -14.11 -6.45 3.50
CA VAL A 71 -13.72 -7.37 2.41
C VAL A 71 -14.17 -8.80 2.70
N LEU A 72 -13.94 -9.30 3.92
CA LEU A 72 -14.36 -10.65 4.31
C LEU A 72 -15.89 -10.79 4.37
N GLY A 73 -16.59 -9.74 4.83
CA GLY A 73 -18.05 -9.70 4.89
C GLY A 73 -18.69 -9.71 3.49
N TYR A 74 -18.08 -9.02 2.53
CA TYR A 74 -18.54 -9.01 1.14
C TYR A 74 -18.28 -10.36 0.44
N ALA A 75 -17.08 -10.93 0.60
CA ALA A 75 -16.74 -12.25 0.05
C ALA A 75 -17.63 -13.38 0.61
N ALA A 76 -18.03 -13.30 1.88
CA ALA A 76 -18.96 -14.26 2.48
C ALA A 76 -20.42 -14.08 2.00
N ALA A 77 -20.79 -12.89 1.51
CA ALA A 77 -22.13 -12.62 0.98
C ALA A 77 -22.29 -13.14 -0.45
N GLU A 78 -21.26 -13.03 -1.29
CA GLU A 78 -21.28 -13.57 -2.67
C GLU A 78 -21.38 -15.11 -2.69
N LEU A 79 -20.72 -15.81 -1.76
CA LEU A 79 -20.77 -17.29 -1.67
C LEU A 79 -22.13 -17.87 -1.23
N ARG A 80 -23.08 -17.04 -0.77
CA ARG A 80 -24.43 -17.48 -0.38
C ARG A 80 -25.47 -17.30 -1.48
N GLN A 81 -25.09 -16.74 -2.63
CA GLN A 81 -26.00 -16.46 -3.75
C GLN A 81 -25.80 -17.42 -4.95
N CYS A 82 -24.92 -18.40 -4.84
CA CYS A 82 -24.81 -19.54 -5.76
C CYS A 82 -25.46 -20.79 -5.13
#